data_AF-A0A3A2ZLA4-F1
#
_entry.id   AF-A0A3A2ZLA4-F1
#
_cell.length_a   1.000
_cell.length_b   1.000
_cell.length_c   1.000
_cell.angle_alpha   90.00
_cell.angle_beta   90.00
_cell.angle_gamma   90.00
#
_symmetry.space_group_name_H-M   'P 1'
#
loop_
_entity.id
_entity.type
_entity.pdbx_description
1 polymer ?
#
loop_
_entity_poly.entity_id
_entity_poly.type
_entity_poly.pdbx_seq_one_letter_code
_entity_poly.pdbx_strand_id
1 'polypeptide(L)'
;MRFLLFLGLALLTVLATAQDQVPLGDRVQGWFNKAKSYIPTATPVVPPQKVAEKVIPAKDVTPFTLDTWQSAWSLRPSRRIADKNSPNLGRLNCEENQVLCSAWSAGAPSVWYFKVPQAQLEGRAETPLHITYMNSTTITAEGMFKIYSEKKYERSPPYQGFLHPTDGLLAQYGLGIPVGYLIYGLSAIPSWAFMVGISFMSRTIMGRRVGNQAARNPPPRQN
;
A
#
# COMPACT_ATOMS: atom_id res chain seq x y z
N MET A 1 29.34 47.26 15.36
CA MET A 1 29.81 45.85 15.36
C MET A 1 28.74 44.82 15.00
N ARG A 2 27.45 44.99 15.36
CA ARG A 2 26.39 44.02 14.99
C ARG A 2 25.92 44.09 13.53
N PHE A 3 26.09 45.23 12.85
CA PHE A 3 25.70 45.38 11.43
C PHE A 3 26.67 44.71 10.44
N LEU A 4 27.93 44.52 10.81
CA LEU A 4 28.95 43.86 9.97
C LEU A 4 28.83 42.32 10.01
N LEU A 5 28.24 41.77 11.07
CA LEU A 5 27.97 40.32 11.19
C LEU A 5 26.80 39.87 10.31
N PHE A 6 25.79 40.72 10.11
CA PHE A 6 24.67 40.40 9.21
C PHE A 6 25.01 40.58 7.73
N LEU A 7 25.93 41.51 7.39
CA LEU A 7 26.42 41.67 6.02
C LEU A 7 27.31 40.48 5.58
N GLY A 8 28.09 39.91 6.51
CA GLY A 8 28.93 38.74 6.25
C GLY A 8 28.13 37.43 6.08
N LEU A 9 27.02 37.27 6.79
CA LEU A 9 26.18 36.06 6.69
C LEU A 9 25.34 36.03 5.40
N ALA A 10 25.00 37.19 4.84
CA ALA A 10 24.28 37.30 3.57
C ALA A 10 25.18 37.04 2.34
N LEU A 11 26.50 37.23 2.46
CA LEU A 11 27.45 36.97 1.37
C LEU A 11 27.82 35.48 1.23
N LEU A 12 27.66 34.68 2.28
CA LEU A 12 27.97 33.24 2.24
C LEU A 12 26.87 32.39 1.59
N THR A 13 25.62 32.85 1.58
CA THR A 13 24.50 32.13 0.95
C THR A 13 24.42 32.31 -0.57
N VAL A 14 25.18 33.24 -1.15
CA VAL A 14 25.14 33.53 -2.61
C VAL A 14 26.21 32.75 -3.39
N LEU A 15 27.26 32.22 -2.74
CA LEU A 15 28.33 31.46 -3.42
C LEU A 15 28.08 29.94 -3.54
N ALA A 16 26.90 29.45 -3.17
CA ALA A 16 26.55 28.03 -3.28
C ALA A 16 25.71 27.65 -4.52
N THR A 17 25.34 28.61 -5.38
CA THR A 17 24.71 28.34 -6.68
C THR A 17 25.72 28.42 -7.82
N ALA A 18 26.79 27.62 -7.74
CA ALA A 18 27.74 27.43 -8.83
C ALA A 18 28.25 25.98 -8.80
N GLN A 19 27.30 25.04 -8.97
CA GLN A 19 27.58 23.65 -9.33
C GLN A 19 26.88 23.42 -10.67
N ASP A 20 27.67 23.44 -11.73
CA ASP A 20 27.38 23.01 -13.11
C ASP A 20 25.90 22.79 -13.48
N GLN A 21 25.23 23.88 -13.86
CA GLN A 21 24.07 23.82 -14.74
C GLN A 21 24.53 23.33 -16.13
N VAL A 22 24.78 22.02 -16.25
CA VAL A 22 24.77 21.38 -17.57
C VAL A 22 23.33 21.51 -18.06
N PRO A 23 23.06 22.28 -19.12
CA PRO A 23 21.70 22.55 -19.56
C PRO A 23 20.99 21.22 -19.79
N LEU A 24 19.82 21.05 -19.18
CA LEU A 24 19.02 19.82 -19.28
C LEU A 24 18.80 19.39 -20.74
N GLY A 25 18.84 20.34 -21.68
CA GLY A 25 18.83 20.09 -23.12
C GLY A 25 19.90 19.10 -23.58
N ASP A 26 21.15 19.25 -23.15
CA ASP A 26 22.26 18.38 -23.59
C ASP A 26 22.17 16.98 -22.98
N ARG A 27 21.69 16.87 -21.74
CA ARG A 27 21.43 15.56 -21.09
C ARG A 27 20.25 14.83 -21.75
N VAL A 28 19.21 15.56 -22.12
CA VAL A 28 18.05 14.99 -22.83
C VAL A 28 18.44 14.58 -24.25
N GLN A 29 19.25 15.38 -24.96
CA GLN A 29 19.77 15.01 -26.27
C GLN A 29 20.72 13.81 -26.20
N GLY A 30 21.61 13.75 -25.20
CA GLY A 30 22.50 12.62 -24.98
C GLY A 30 21.73 11.33 -24.70
N TRP A 31 20.66 11.40 -23.91
CA TRP A 31 19.75 10.28 -23.67
C TRP A 31 18.98 9.87 -24.94
N PHE A 32 18.52 10.84 -25.75
CA PHE A 32 17.82 10.58 -27.00
C PHE A 32 18.71 9.94 -28.07
N ASN A 33 19.95 10.40 -28.18
CA ASN A 33 20.93 9.82 -29.12
C ASN A 33 21.32 8.39 -28.70
N LYS A 34 21.43 8.14 -27.40
CA LYS A 34 21.65 6.80 -26.85
C LYS A 34 20.43 5.90 -27.08
N ALA A 35 19.21 6.42 -26.96
CA ALA A 35 17.98 5.69 -27.29
C ALA A 35 17.89 5.38 -28.79
N LYS A 36 18.26 6.32 -29.66
CA LYS A 36 18.32 6.09 -31.11
C LYS A 36 19.35 5.03 -31.52
N SER A 37 20.49 4.91 -30.83
CA SER A 37 21.49 3.88 -31.15
C SER A 37 21.09 2.46 -30.70
N TYR A 38 20.08 2.32 -29.83
CA TYR A 38 19.52 1.01 -29.46
C TYR A 38 18.31 0.61 -30.30
N ILE A 39 17.86 1.46 -31.23
CA ILE A 39 16.87 1.09 -32.24
C ILE A 39 17.65 0.50 -33.43
N PRO A 40 17.54 -0.80 -33.71
CA PRO A 40 18.19 -1.37 -34.88
C PRO A 40 17.60 -0.74 -36.15
N THR A 41 18.49 -0.23 -37.01
CA THR A 41 18.17 0.22 -38.37
C THR A 41 17.38 -0.88 -39.09
N ALA A 42 16.08 -0.66 -39.26
CA ALA A 42 15.18 -1.57 -39.94
C ALA A 42 15.57 -1.70 -41.41
N THR A 43 15.76 -2.94 -41.85
CA THR A 43 15.76 -3.33 -43.27
C THR A 43 14.41 -3.02 -43.92
N PRO A 44 14.37 -2.76 -45.24
CA PRO A 44 13.23 -2.11 -45.89
C PRO A 44 12.09 -3.05 -46.29
N VAL A 45 10.87 -2.55 -46.07
CA VAL A 45 9.61 -2.70 -46.84
C VAL A 45 8.90 -4.07 -46.86
N VAL A 46 7.83 -4.19 -46.06
CA VAL A 46 6.59 -4.94 -46.36
C VAL A 46 5.38 -4.17 -45.74
N PRO A 47 4.20 -4.06 -46.40
CA PRO A 47 3.16 -3.06 -46.10
C PRO A 47 2.40 -3.24 -44.77
N PRO A 48 1.74 -2.19 -44.25
CA PRO A 48 1.38 -2.03 -42.84
C PRO A 48 -0.01 -2.60 -42.51
N GLN A 49 -0.23 -3.90 -42.65
CA GLN A 49 -1.42 -4.53 -42.07
C GLN A 49 -1.06 -5.94 -41.59
N LYS A 50 -1.32 -6.23 -40.29
CA LYS A 50 -1.10 -7.51 -39.58
C LYS A 50 0.27 -7.77 -38.92
N VAL A 51 0.90 -6.74 -38.38
CA VAL A 51 1.64 -6.93 -37.11
C VAL A 51 1.04 -5.94 -36.13
N ALA A 52 -0.21 -6.22 -35.76
CA ALA A 52 -0.76 -5.71 -34.52
C ALA A 52 0.17 -6.22 -33.42
N GLU A 53 1.04 -5.32 -32.98
CA GLU A 53 1.17 -5.00 -31.57
C GLU A 53 0.50 -6.06 -30.69
N LYS A 54 1.28 -7.07 -30.32
CA LYS A 54 0.98 -7.87 -29.14
C LYS A 54 1.26 -6.98 -27.93
N VAL A 55 0.50 -5.88 -27.83
CA VAL A 55 0.15 -5.25 -26.57
C VAL A 55 -0.39 -6.41 -25.76
N ILE A 56 0.38 -6.89 -24.79
CA ILE A 56 -0.17 -7.72 -23.72
C ILE A 56 -1.29 -6.83 -23.16
N PRO A 57 -2.57 -7.17 -23.40
CA PRO A 57 -3.62 -6.30 -22.93
C PRO A 57 -3.48 -6.23 -21.41
N ALA A 58 -3.57 -5.03 -20.84
CA ALA A 58 -3.61 -4.80 -19.40
C ALA A 58 -4.92 -5.36 -18.79
N LYS A 59 -5.29 -6.59 -19.13
CA LYS A 59 -6.60 -7.23 -18.94
C LYS A 59 -6.54 -8.52 -18.12
N ASP A 60 -5.36 -8.92 -17.64
CA ASP A 60 -5.21 -10.21 -16.94
C ASP A 60 -5.21 -10.12 -15.40
N VAL A 61 -5.14 -8.93 -14.81
CA VAL A 61 -5.13 -8.77 -13.35
C VAL A 61 -6.51 -8.33 -12.86
N THR A 62 -7.15 -9.17 -12.04
CA THR A 62 -8.42 -8.82 -11.37
C THR A 62 -8.19 -7.68 -10.37
N PRO A 63 -8.88 -6.53 -10.49
CA PRO A 63 -8.94 -5.60 -9.37
C PRO A 63 -9.80 -6.23 -8.27
N PHE A 64 -9.26 -6.33 -7.06
CA PHE A 64 -10.02 -6.71 -5.87
C PHE A 64 -10.68 -5.47 -5.27
N THR A 65 -12.01 -5.40 -5.34
CA THR A 65 -12.84 -4.36 -4.73
C THR A 65 -13.75 -4.96 -3.66
N LEU A 66 -14.30 -4.13 -2.77
CA LEU A 66 -15.17 -4.55 -1.64
C LEU A 66 -16.39 -5.39 -2.05
N ASP A 67 -16.93 -5.13 -3.24
CA ASP A 67 -18.10 -5.78 -3.83
C ASP A 67 -17.73 -7.02 -4.68
N THR A 68 -16.54 -7.02 -5.27
CA THR A 68 -16.13 -8.05 -6.24
C THR A 68 -15.19 -9.10 -5.64
N TRP A 69 -14.59 -8.88 -4.46
CA TRP A 69 -13.52 -9.78 -3.98
C TRP A 69 -13.98 -11.22 -3.69
N GLN A 70 -15.18 -11.43 -3.17
CA GLN A 70 -15.70 -12.78 -2.92
C GLN A 70 -15.88 -13.54 -4.23
N SER A 71 -16.41 -12.85 -5.24
CA SER A 71 -16.62 -13.45 -6.56
C SER A 71 -15.28 -13.72 -7.24
N ALA A 72 -14.31 -12.82 -7.13
CA ALA A 72 -12.95 -13.00 -7.64
C ALA A 72 -12.25 -14.26 -7.08
N TRP A 73 -12.56 -14.69 -5.86
CA TRP A 73 -12.07 -15.96 -5.31
C TRP A 73 -12.87 -17.18 -5.76
N SER A 74 -14.19 -17.03 -5.96
CA SER A 74 -15.05 -18.11 -6.46
C SER A 74 -14.88 -18.37 -7.98
N LEU A 75 -14.33 -17.40 -8.71
CA LEU A 75 -14.18 -17.47 -10.15
C LEU A 75 -13.02 -18.39 -10.54
N ARG A 76 -13.43 -19.50 -11.16
CA ARG A 76 -12.67 -20.54 -11.87
C ARG A 76 -11.73 -19.99 -12.98
N PRO A 77 -10.86 -20.83 -13.61
CA PRO A 77 -9.55 -20.49 -14.18
C PRO A 77 -9.58 -19.80 -15.55
N SER A 78 -10.56 -18.96 -15.81
CA SER A 78 -10.73 -18.25 -17.10
C SER A 78 -9.78 -17.07 -17.27
N ARG A 79 -8.94 -16.77 -16.27
CA ARG A 79 -7.94 -15.68 -16.31
C ARG A 79 -6.54 -16.18 -15.99
N ARG A 80 -6.13 -17.25 -16.68
CA ARG A 80 -4.73 -17.67 -16.74
C ARG A 80 -3.97 -16.68 -17.62
N ILE A 81 -2.84 -16.19 -17.13
CA ILE A 81 -1.85 -15.54 -17.98
C ILE A 81 -1.32 -16.61 -18.92
N ALA A 82 -1.74 -16.60 -20.19
CA ALA A 82 -1.28 -17.33 -21.40
C ALA A 82 -0.89 -18.84 -21.33
N ASP A 83 -0.50 -19.38 -20.19
CA ASP A 83 0.07 -20.69 -19.95
C ASP A 83 -0.83 -21.51 -19.00
N LYS A 84 -0.88 -22.83 -19.20
CA LYS A 84 -1.74 -23.77 -18.47
C LYS A 84 -1.32 -23.92 -16.99
N ASN A 85 -0.09 -23.55 -16.67
CA ASN A 85 0.52 -23.68 -15.33
C ASN A 85 0.70 -22.34 -14.59
N SER A 86 0.17 -21.24 -15.12
CA SER A 86 0.25 -19.94 -14.45
C SER A 86 -0.87 -19.78 -13.42
N PRO A 87 -0.59 -19.16 -12.26
CA PRO A 87 -1.61 -18.88 -11.27
C PRO A 87 -2.52 -17.74 -11.74
N ASN A 88 -3.74 -17.69 -11.20
CA ASN A 88 -4.60 -16.53 -11.38
C ASN A 88 -4.01 -15.35 -10.60
N LEU A 89 -3.86 -14.18 -11.25
CA LEU A 89 -3.38 -12.97 -10.60
C LEU A 89 -4.53 -12.00 -10.30
N GLY A 90 -4.41 -11.33 -9.17
CA GLY A 90 -5.23 -10.18 -8.84
C GLY A 90 -4.43 -9.13 -8.10
N ARG A 91 -4.94 -7.90 -8.14
CA ARG A 91 -4.33 -6.72 -7.53
C ARG A 91 -5.33 -6.10 -6.58
N LEU A 92 -4.90 -5.90 -5.35
CA LEU A 92 -5.61 -5.11 -4.36
C LEU A 92 -4.96 -3.73 -4.32
N ASN A 93 -5.74 -2.69 -4.62
CA ASN A 93 -5.29 -1.31 -4.46
C ASN A 93 -5.77 -0.78 -3.10
N CYS A 94 -4.85 -0.60 -2.15
CA CYS A 94 -5.19 -0.10 -0.81
C CYS A 94 -5.49 1.39 -0.75
N GLU A 95 -5.13 2.17 -1.76
CA GLU A 95 -5.49 3.59 -1.82
C GLU A 95 -6.99 3.75 -2.13
N GLU A 96 -7.50 2.93 -3.05
CA GLU A 96 -8.91 2.89 -3.44
C GLU A 96 -9.78 2.04 -2.49
N ASN A 97 -9.24 0.93 -1.96
CA ASN A 97 -9.97 -0.04 -1.16
C ASN A 97 -9.43 -0.14 0.28
N GLN A 98 -9.38 1.00 0.96
CA GLN A 98 -8.79 1.14 2.30
C GLN A 98 -9.42 0.20 3.34
N VAL A 99 -10.74 0.01 3.28
CA VAL A 99 -11.48 -0.89 4.20
C VAL A 99 -11.11 -2.35 3.96
N LEU A 100 -10.99 -2.77 2.70
CA LEU A 100 -10.63 -4.15 2.38
C LEU A 100 -9.19 -4.45 2.82
N CYS A 101 -8.28 -3.49 2.62
CA CYS A 101 -6.91 -3.60 3.12
C CYS A 101 -6.85 -3.61 4.65
N SER A 102 -7.70 -2.83 5.32
CA SER A 102 -7.80 -2.84 6.79
C SER A 102 -8.36 -4.17 7.30
N ALA A 103 -9.38 -4.72 6.64
CA ALA A 103 -10.02 -6.00 6.99
C ALA A 103 -9.01 -7.16 6.92
N TRP A 104 -8.15 -7.15 5.92
CA TRP A 104 -7.13 -8.19 5.73
C TRP A 104 -5.81 -7.84 6.44
N SER A 105 -5.71 -6.64 7.03
CA SER A 105 -4.44 -6.07 7.48
C SER A 105 -3.35 -6.14 6.40
N ALA A 106 -3.75 -5.94 5.15
CA ALA A 106 -2.87 -5.95 3.99
C ALA A 106 -2.16 -4.60 3.85
N GLY A 107 -0.85 -4.61 3.93
CA GLY A 107 0.01 -3.45 3.68
C GLY A 107 0.82 -3.61 2.40
N ALA A 108 0.90 -2.55 1.60
CA ALA A 108 1.87 -2.49 0.50
C ALA A 108 3.29 -2.27 1.07
N PRO A 109 4.34 -2.86 0.47
CA PRO A 109 4.35 -3.74 -0.70
C PRO A 109 4.44 -5.23 -0.29
N SER A 110 3.36 -5.99 -0.43
CA SER A 110 3.35 -7.43 -0.13
C SER A 110 2.70 -8.23 -1.26
N VAL A 111 3.21 -9.44 -1.50
CA VAL A 111 2.63 -10.41 -2.43
C VAL A 111 2.11 -11.60 -1.66
N TRP A 112 0.86 -11.94 -1.95
CA TRP A 112 0.07 -12.91 -1.23
C TRP A 112 -0.21 -14.08 -2.16
N TYR A 113 0.21 -15.27 -1.76
CA TYR A 113 -0.03 -16.50 -2.50
C TYR A 113 -1.09 -17.31 -1.77
N PHE A 114 -2.27 -17.44 -2.40
CA PHE A 114 -3.38 -18.23 -1.89
C PHE A 114 -3.44 -19.56 -2.62
N LYS A 115 -3.44 -20.66 -1.87
CA LYS A 115 -3.81 -21.96 -2.42
C LYS A 115 -5.31 -22.18 -2.16
N VAL A 116 -6.14 -21.85 -3.15
CA VAL A 116 -7.59 -22.04 -3.05
C VAL A 116 -7.92 -23.49 -3.39
N PRO A 117 -8.41 -24.31 -2.43
CA PRO A 117 -8.90 -25.63 -2.73
C PRO A 117 -10.19 -25.50 -3.55
N GLN A 118 -10.41 -26.45 -4.46
CA GLN A 118 -11.66 -26.50 -5.22
C GLN A 118 -12.83 -26.60 -4.23
N ALA A 119 -13.90 -25.83 -4.44
CA ALA A 119 -15.05 -25.81 -3.56
C ALA A 119 -15.59 -27.23 -3.34
N GLN A 120 -15.40 -27.76 -2.13
CA GLN A 120 -15.94 -29.04 -1.70
C GLN A 120 -17.38 -28.83 -1.21
N LEU A 121 -18.26 -29.79 -1.51
CA LEU A 121 -19.68 -29.75 -1.11
C LEU A 121 -19.88 -29.89 0.41
N GLU A 122 -18.86 -30.37 1.14
CA GLU A 122 -18.88 -30.51 2.59
C GLU A 122 -17.58 -29.97 3.18
N GLY A 123 -17.68 -28.88 3.93
CA GLY A 123 -16.56 -28.26 4.64
C GLY A 123 -15.67 -27.38 3.76
N ARG A 124 -15.44 -26.14 4.19
CA ARG A 124 -14.48 -25.24 3.56
C ARG A 124 -13.07 -25.75 3.87
N ALA A 125 -12.39 -26.31 2.89
CA ALA A 125 -10.99 -26.72 3.04
C ALA A 125 -10.10 -25.50 3.30
N GLU A 126 -9.10 -25.67 4.17
CA GLU A 126 -8.15 -24.62 4.53
C GLU A 126 -7.42 -24.10 3.29
N THR A 127 -7.32 -22.77 3.20
CA THR A 127 -6.66 -22.03 2.13
C THR A 127 -5.34 -21.46 2.63
N PRO A 128 -4.22 -22.21 2.57
CA PRO A 128 -2.96 -21.71 3.10
C PRO A 128 -2.53 -20.45 2.33
N LEU A 129 -2.32 -19.37 3.09
CA LEU A 129 -1.88 -18.07 2.61
C LEU A 129 -0.42 -17.85 2.95
N HIS A 130 0.41 -17.59 1.95
CA HIS A 130 1.80 -17.16 2.16
C HIS A 130 1.95 -15.68 1.82
N ILE A 131 2.44 -14.91 2.78
CA ILE A 131 2.68 -13.47 2.62
C ILE A 131 4.18 -13.24 2.49
N THR A 132 4.60 -12.68 1.36
CA THR A 132 5.99 -12.28 1.12
C THR A 132 6.06 -10.76 1.02
N TYR A 133 6.80 -10.14 1.93
CA TYR A 133 7.05 -8.71 1.89
C TYR A 133 8.12 -8.37 0.85
N MET A 134 7.94 -7.23 0.19
CA MET A 134 8.88 -6.70 -0.80
C MET A 134 9.56 -5.43 -0.30
N ASN A 135 10.59 -5.00 -1.01
CA ASN A 135 11.13 -3.66 -0.85
C ASN A 135 10.23 -2.66 -1.60
N SER A 136 9.92 -1.52 -0.97
CA SER A 136 9.02 -0.49 -1.51
C SER A 136 9.62 0.31 -2.66
N THR A 137 10.94 0.38 -2.77
CA THR A 137 11.62 1.23 -3.76
C THR A 137 12.11 0.48 -5.00
N THR A 138 12.19 -0.85 -4.96
CA THR A 138 12.83 -1.66 -6.02
C THR A 138 11.94 -2.78 -6.57
N ILE A 139 10.62 -2.64 -6.46
CA ILE A 139 9.68 -3.67 -6.93
C ILE A 139 9.62 -3.70 -8.46
N THR A 140 10.09 -4.80 -9.05
CA THR A 140 10.00 -5.07 -10.49
C THR A 140 9.06 -6.23 -10.77
N ALA A 141 8.51 -6.28 -11.98
CA ALA A 141 7.68 -7.40 -12.44
C ALA A 141 8.45 -8.73 -12.37
N GLU A 142 9.74 -8.71 -12.68
CA GLU A 142 10.63 -9.88 -12.56
C GLU A 142 10.76 -10.35 -11.11
N GLY A 143 10.88 -9.43 -10.15
CA GLY A 143 10.91 -9.75 -8.72
C GLY A 143 9.64 -10.45 -8.25
N MET A 144 8.47 -10.00 -8.72
CA MET A 144 7.19 -10.66 -8.47
C MET A 144 7.12 -12.06 -9.07
N PHE A 145 7.54 -12.21 -10.33
CA PHE A 145 7.55 -13.51 -11.01
C PHE A 145 8.51 -14.51 -10.33
N LYS A 146 9.68 -14.03 -9.88
CA LYS A 146 10.70 -14.82 -9.17
C LYS A 146 10.18 -15.44 -7.87
N ILE A 147 9.23 -14.78 -7.20
CA ILE A 147 8.61 -15.33 -5.99
C ILE A 147 7.85 -16.61 -6.31
N TYR A 148 7.11 -16.62 -7.42
CA TYR A 148 6.36 -17.81 -7.86
C TYR A 148 7.28 -18.88 -8.44
N SER A 149 8.17 -18.51 -9.37
CA SER A 149 9.00 -19.48 -10.09
C SER A 149 10.02 -20.18 -9.18
N GLU A 150 10.63 -19.46 -8.24
CA GLU A 150 11.55 -20.03 -7.25
C GLU A 150 10.86 -20.49 -5.98
N LYS A 151 9.52 -20.47 -5.94
CA LYS A 151 8.70 -20.83 -4.77
C LYS A 151 9.16 -20.15 -3.47
N LYS A 152 9.60 -18.90 -3.55
CA LYS A 152 10.06 -18.15 -2.36
C LYS A 152 8.98 -17.99 -1.30
N TYR A 153 7.71 -18.06 -1.71
CA TYR A 153 6.57 -18.02 -0.81
C TYR A 153 6.55 -19.19 0.19
N GLU A 154 7.16 -20.34 -0.13
CA GLU A 154 7.25 -21.51 0.78
C GLU A 154 8.28 -21.31 1.91
N ARG A 155 9.13 -20.28 1.83
CA ARG A 155 10.14 -20.00 2.87
C ARG A 155 9.52 -19.59 4.20
N SER A 156 8.34 -18.97 4.15
CA SER A 156 7.58 -18.57 5.33
C SER A 156 6.43 -19.55 5.54
N PRO A 157 6.14 -19.97 6.78
CA PRO A 157 4.99 -20.82 7.06
C PRO A 157 3.68 -20.12 6.64
N PRO A 158 2.63 -20.89 6.32
CA PRO A 158 1.34 -20.31 5.98
C PRO A 158 0.82 -19.46 7.14
N TYR A 159 0.28 -18.29 6.82
CA TYR A 159 -0.30 -17.37 7.78
C TYR A 159 -1.56 -17.99 8.41
N GLN A 160 -1.63 -18.02 9.74
CA GLN A 160 -2.78 -18.56 10.49
C GLN A 160 -3.33 -17.53 11.50
N GLY A 161 -3.31 -16.24 11.14
CA GLY A 161 -3.77 -15.18 12.02
C GLY A 161 -5.30 -15.05 12.11
N PHE A 162 -5.76 -14.34 13.14
CA PHE A 162 -7.18 -14.00 13.34
C PHE A 162 -7.80 -13.24 12.15
N LEU A 163 -6.99 -12.38 11.51
CA LEU A 163 -7.35 -11.57 10.34
C LEU A 163 -7.12 -12.32 9.02
N HIS A 164 -6.95 -13.64 9.06
CA HIS A 164 -6.84 -14.42 7.85
C HIS A 164 -8.11 -14.25 7.00
N PRO A 165 -8.00 -13.84 5.72
CA PRO A 165 -9.16 -13.36 4.93
C PRO A 165 -10.27 -14.39 4.70
N THR A 166 -9.93 -15.68 4.69
CA THR A 166 -10.81 -16.78 4.32
C THR A 166 -11.09 -17.73 5.48
N ASP A 167 -10.04 -18.18 6.16
CA ASP A 167 -10.13 -19.18 7.24
C ASP A 167 -10.01 -18.60 8.66
N GLY A 168 -9.72 -17.30 8.79
CA GLY A 168 -9.58 -16.65 10.09
C GLY A 168 -10.90 -16.64 10.85
N LEU A 169 -10.83 -16.53 12.18
CA LEU A 169 -12.03 -16.52 13.02
C LEU A 169 -13.01 -15.43 12.56
N LEU A 170 -12.52 -14.24 12.22
CA LEU A 170 -13.38 -13.17 11.69
C LEU A 170 -14.07 -13.53 10.37
N ALA A 171 -13.41 -14.29 9.51
CA ALA A 171 -13.99 -14.73 8.25
C ALA A 171 -15.09 -15.78 8.47
N GLN A 172 -14.88 -16.70 9.42
CA GLN A 172 -15.88 -17.72 9.79
C GLN A 172 -17.16 -17.10 10.35
N TYR A 173 -17.04 -16.04 11.15
CA TYR A 173 -18.20 -15.32 11.71
C TYR A 173 -18.73 -14.19 10.80
N GLY A 174 -18.18 -14.00 9.59
CA GLY A 174 -18.60 -12.92 8.68
C GLY A 174 -18.29 -11.50 9.19
N LEU A 175 -17.46 -11.37 10.22
CA LEU A 175 -17.11 -10.11 10.87
C LEU A 175 -15.90 -9.41 10.24
N GLY A 176 -15.23 -10.04 9.26
CA GLY A 176 -14.03 -9.48 8.63
C GLY A 176 -14.23 -8.07 8.05
N ILE A 177 -15.29 -7.85 7.26
CA ILE A 177 -15.58 -6.53 6.67
C ILE A 177 -16.01 -5.50 7.72
N PRO A 178 -16.94 -5.80 8.65
CA PRO A 178 -17.25 -4.90 9.77
C PRO A 178 -16.02 -4.49 10.59
N VAL A 179 -15.15 -5.44 10.93
CA VAL A 179 -13.90 -5.16 11.65
C VAL A 179 -12.95 -4.33 10.78
N GLY A 180 -12.92 -4.56 9.47
CA GLY A 180 -12.20 -3.70 8.53
C GLY A 180 -12.62 -2.24 8.60
N TYR A 181 -13.93 -1.95 8.65
CA TYR A 181 -14.44 -0.59 8.84
C TYR A 181 -14.03 0.00 10.18
N LEU A 182 -14.01 -0.82 11.24
CA LEU A 182 -13.60 -0.38 12.57
C LEU A 182 -12.11 -0.05 12.62
N ILE A 183 -11.24 -0.94 12.11
CA ILE A 183 -9.79 -0.73 12.03
C ILE A 183 -9.50 0.50 11.18
N TYR A 184 -10.15 0.61 10.02
CA TYR A 184 -10.02 1.76 9.14
C TYR A 184 -10.39 3.07 9.86
N GLY A 185 -11.56 3.11 10.50
CA GLY A 185 -12.04 4.28 11.22
C GLY A 185 -11.11 4.70 12.36
N LEU A 186 -10.56 3.74 13.12
CA LEU A 186 -9.57 4.01 14.15
C LEU A 186 -8.24 4.50 13.58
N SER A 187 -7.80 3.97 12.44
CA SER A 187 -6.57 4.39 11.75
C SER A 187 -6.66 5.79 11.16
N ALA A 188 -7.87 6.23 10.81
CA ALA A 188 -8.13 7.57 10.30
C ALA A 188 -8.03 8.64 11.39
N ILE A 189 -7.99 8.26 12.67
CA ILE A 189 -7.84 9.20 13.78
C ILE A 189 -6.37 9.61 13.89
N PRO A 190 -6.04 10.90 13.66
CA PRO A 190 -4.67 11.35 13.79
C PRO A 190 -4.19 11.27 15.26
N SER A 191 -2.89 11.04 15.47
CA SER A 191 -2.32 11.01 16.82
C SER A 191 -2.59 12.29 17.63
N TRP A 192 -2.68 13.45 16.96
CA TRP A 192 -3.01 14.71 17.62
C TRP A 192 -4.45 14.73 18.17
N ALA A 193 -5.40 14.10 17.48
CA ALA A 193 -6.79 14.08 17.90
C ALA A 193 -6.97 13.25 19.18
N PHE A 194 -6.22 12.15 19.33
CA PHE A 194 -6.16 11.40 20.59
C PHE A 194 -5.61 12.25 21.75
N MET A 195 -4.52 12.99 21.52
CA MET A 195 -3.95 13.87 22.55
C MET A 195 -4.91 14.98 22.97
N VAL A 196 -5.63 15.56 22.02
CA VAL A 196 -6.68 16.55 22.28
C VAL A 196 -7.84 15.91 23.08
N GLY A 197 -8.28 14.71 22.68
CA GLY A 197 -9.33 13.98 23.39
C GLY A 197 -8.99 13.69 24.85
N ILE A 198 -7.77 13.19 25.11
CA ILE A 198 -7.28 12.94 26.48
C ILE A 198 -7.18 14.25 27.26
N SER A 199 -6.74 15.34 26.62
CA SER A 199 -6.64 16.66 27.26
C SER A 199 -7.99 17.17 27.73
N PHE A 200 -9.04 17.05 26.92
CA PHE A 200 -10.39 17.44 27.31
C PHE A 200 -10.94 16.54 28.41
N MET A 201 -10.80 15.22 28.28
CA MET A 201 -11.27 14.27 29.30
C MET A 201 -10.59 14.48 30.66
N SER A 202 -9.28 14.73 30.67
CA SER A 202 -8.51 15.04 31.86
C SER A 202 -8.97 16.34 32.53
N ARG A 203 -9.19 17.40 31.73
CA ARG A 203 -9.73 18.68 32.21
C ARG A 203 -11.15 18.55 32.76
N THR A 204 -11.99 17.70 32.17
CA THR A 204 -13.35 17.43 32.71
C THR A 204 -13.28 16.75 34.08
N ILE A 205 -12.37 15.79 34.29
CA ILE A 205 -12.22 15.09 35.57
C ILE A 205 -11.60 16.01 36.62
N MET A 206 -10.53 16.74 36.28
CA MET A 206 -9.89 17.69 37.21
C MET A 206 -10.81 18.87 37.54
N GLY A 207 -11.57 19.39 36.58
CA GLY A 207 -12.56 20.44 36.82
C GLY A 207 -13.64 20.03 37.82
N ARG A 208 -14.13 18.79 37.74
CA ARG A 208 -15.09 18.24 38.73
C ARG A 208 -14.48 18.07 40.12
N ARG A 209 -13.19 17.70 40.21
CA ARG A 209 -12.47 17.58 41.49
C ARG A 209 -12.25 18.94 42.16
N VAL A 210 -11.82 19.96 41.40
CA VAL A 210 -11.62 21.32 41.92
C VAL A 210 -12.94 21.96 42.34
N GLY A 211 -14.02 21.79 41.57
CA GLY A 211 -15.35 22.26 41.94
C GLY A 211 -15.86 21.65 43.26
N ASN A 212 -15.68 20.34 43.44
CA ASN A 212 -16.04 19.66 44.69
C ASN A 212 -15.14 20.04 45.87
N GLN A 213 -13.87 20.39 45.64
CA GLN A 213 -12.97 20.89 46.67
C GLN A 213 -13.29 22.33 47.08
N ALA A 214 -13.60 23.21 46.12
CA ALA A 214 -14.01 24.59 46.38
C ALA A 214 -15.36 24.67 47.12
N ALA A 215 -16.29 23.74 46.83
CA ALA A 215 -17.53 23.61 47.58
C ALA A 215 -17.32 23.08 49.02
N ARG A 216 -16.27 22.28 49.25
CA ARG A 216 -15.92 21.76 50.59
C ARG A 216 -15.16 22.77 51.45
N ASN A 217 -14.31 23.61 50.84
CA ASN A 217 -13.52 24.64 51.53
C ASN A 217 -13.73 26.01 50.85
N PRO A 218 -14.83 26.72 51.16
CA PRO A 218 -15.05 28.06 50.62
C PRO A 218 -13.98 29.05 51.11
N PRO A 219 -13.56 30.02 50.28
CA PRO A 219 -12.59 31.03 50.69
C PRO A 219 -13.14 31.90 51.83
N PRO A 220 -12.29 32.39 52.75
CA PRO A 220 -12.74 33.25 53.85
C PRO A 220 -13.33 34.56 53.29
N ARG A 221 -14.51 34.95 53.81
CA ARG A 221 -15.12 36.25 53.48
C ARG A 221 -14.21 37.36 53.96
N GLN A 222 -13.74 38.20 53.04
CA GLN A 222 -13.12 39.48 53.38
C GLN A 222 -14.26 40.45 53.74
N ASN A 223 -14.31 40.84 55.01
CA ASN A 223 -15.14 41.94 55.50
C ASN A 223 -14.36 43.25 55.37
#